data_AF-A0A7J3XCI1-F1
#
_entry.id   AF-A0A7J3XCI1-F1
#
_cell.length_a   1.000
_cell.length_b   1.000
_cell.length_c   1.000
_cell.angle_alpha   90.00
_cell.angle_beta   90.00
_cell.angle_gamma   90.00
#
_symmetry.space_group_name_H-M   'P 1'
#
loop_
_entity.id
_entity.type
_entity.pdbx_description
1 polymer ?
#
loop_
_entity_poly.entity_id
_entity_poly.type
_entity_poly.pdbx_seq_one_letter_code
_entity_poly.pdbx_strand_id
1 'polypeptide(L)'
;MSKSREYVVARYEVKGQRFEILVDPDKALEYREGKKVDIEEVLKGDYVYKDARKGDKVSPEELIRVFGTTDLKVIVDTIIKKGELQLTTEQRRRMLESKRRQIINYIARSAVDPRTRTPIPPQRIEKAMEEAKVTVDLYKGVEEQAVAIVKAIARVLPIKIARARFTVKVPPEIAPRVAQDLRRLGELKAEEWGKDGSFKVEFEVPAGLQTEVIDRINKLTKGSAEVKVEVV
;
A
#
# COMPACT_ATOMS: atom_id res chain seq x y z
N MET A 1 21.31 -19.59 -6.92
CA MET A 1 20.24 -19.72 -5.90
C MET A 1 18.90 -19.70 -6.63
N SER A 2 18.30 -20.87 -6.82
CA SER A 2 17.06 -21.02 -7.59
C SER A 2 15.91 -20.36 -6.83
N LYS A 3 15.34 -19.27 -7.38
CA LYS A 3 14.02 -18.79 -6.96
C LYS A 3 13.03 -19.90 -7.33
N SER A 4 12.71 -20.78 -6.39
CA SER A 4 11.57 -21.67 -6.55
C SER A 4 10.36 -20.78 -6.74
N ARG A 5 9.90 -20.62 -7.98
CA ARG A 5 8.63 -19.98 -8.30
C ARG A 5 7.56 -20.98 -7.90
N GLU A 6 7.27 -21.05 -6.60
CA GLU A 6 6.13 -21.79 -6.09
C GLU A 6 4.88 -21.05 -6.52
N TYR A 7 4.25 -21.56 -7.58
CA TYR A 7 2.89 -21.20 -7.92
C TYR A 7 1.94 -21.80 -6.88
N VAL A 8 0.80 -21.16 -6.71
CA VAL A 8 -0.28 -21.66 -5.85
C VAL A 8 -1.56 -21.76 -6.66
N VAL A 9 -2.50 -22.56 -6.15
CA VAL A 9 -3.83 -22.67 -6.76
C VAL A 9 -4.69 -21.53 -6.23
N ALA A 10 -5.23 -20.69 -7.11
CA ALA A 10 -6.37 -19.85 -6.77
C ALA A 10 -7.65 -20.62 -7.10
N ARG A 11 -8.54 -20.77 -6.13
CA ARG A 11 -9.78 -21.54 -6.26
C ARG A 11 -10.99 -20.63 -6.10
N TYR A 12 -11.93 -20.72 -7.04
CA TYR A 12 -13.25 -20.13 -6.92
C TYR A 12 -14.30 -21.25 -6.98
N GLU A 13 -15.19 -21.29 -5.98
CA GLU A 13 -16.28 -22.26 -5.92
C GLU A 13 -17.62 -21.53 -6.01
N VAL A 14 -18.46 -21.93 -6.97
CA VAL A 14 -19.78 -21.33 -7.20
C VAL A 14 -20.76 -22.40 -7.66
N LYS A 15 -21.94 -22.44 -7.02
CA LYS A 15 -23.00 -23.42 -7.33
C LYS A 15 -22.49 -24.89 -7.32
N GLY A 16 -21.56 -25.21 -6.42
CA GLY A 16 -20.96 -26.54 -6.28
C GLY A 16 -19.93 -26.90 -7.36
N GLN A 17 -19.59 -25.99 -8.27
CA GLN A 17 -18.52 -26.16 -9.27
C GLN A 17 -17.25 -25.45 -8.81
N ARG A 18 -16.10 -26.09 -9.06
CA ARG A 18 -14.77 -25.58 -8.71
C ARG A 18 -14.01 -25.14 -9.95
N PHE A 19 -13.39 -23.98 -9.86
CA PHE A 19 -12.55 -23.40 -10.89
C PHE A 19 -11.21 -23.02 -10.27
N GLU A 20 -10.14 -23.57 -10.82
CA GLU A 20 -8.79 -23.47 -10.32
C GLU A 20 -7.87 -22.91 -11.39
N ILE A 21 -6.97 -22.01 -10.98
CA ILE A 21 -5.90 -21.47 -11.83
C ILE A 21 -4.58 -21.50 -11.07
N LEU A 22 -3.48 -21.63 -11.80
CA LEU A 22 -2.13 -21.56 -11.23
C LEU A 22 -1.64 -20.12 -11.29
N VAL A 23 -1.28 -19.56 -10.14
CA VAL A 23 -0.87 -18.15 -10.03
C VAL A 23 0.39 -17.99 -9.20
N ASP A 24 1.10 -16.89 -9.44
CA ASP A 24 2.08 -16.35 -8.50
C ASP A 24 1.34 -15.77 -7.29
N PRO A 25 1.59 -16.27 -6.06
CA PRO A 25 0.84 -15.84 -4.88
C PRO A 25 1.01 -14.35 -4.57
N ASP A 26 2.23 -13.82 -4.69
CA ASP A 26 2.52 -12.42 -4.37
C ASP A 26 1.80 -11.52 -5.39
N LYS A 27 1.97 -11.80 -6.69
CA LYS A 27 1.31 -11.00 -7.74
C LYS A 27 -0.20 -11.12 -7.73
N ALA A 28 -0.76 -12.27 -7.37
CA ALA A 28 -2.20 -12.45 -7.24
C ALA A 28 -2.79 -11.57 -6.13
N LEU A 29 -2.12 -11.45 -4.99
CA LEU A 29 -2.53 -10.50 -3.94
C LEU A 29 -2.40 -9.05 -4.39
N GLU A 30 -1.30 -8.69 -5.05
CA GLU A 30 -1.11 -7.34 -5.58
C GLU A 30 -2.18 -6.95 -6.61
N TYR A 31 -2.51 -7.88 -7.51
CA TYR A 31 -3.57 -7.71 -8.49
C TYR A 31 -4.93 -7.51 -7.80
N ARG A 32 -5.23 -8.31 -6.77
CA ARG A 32 -6.47 -8.20 -5.98
C ARG A 32 -6.58 -6.86 -5.24
N GLU A 33 -5.46 -6.32 -4.78
CA GLU A 33 -5.36 -4.98 -4.16
C GLU A 33 -5.56 -3.83 -5.15
N GLY A 34 -5.69 -4.11 -6.45
CA GLY A 34 -5.86 -3.11 -7.50
C GLY A 34 -4.56 -2.45 -7.94
N LYS A 35 -3.39 -3.03 -7.62
CA LYS A 35 -2.13 -2.58 -8.20
C LYS A 35 -2.12 -2.88 -9.70
N LYS A 36 -1.40 -2.06 -10.47
CA LYS A 36 -1.22 -2.25 -11.92
C LYS A 36 -0.27 -3.42 -12.17
N VAL A 37 -0.79 -4.64 -12.06
CA VAL A 37 -0.11 -5.89 -12.39
C VAL A 37 -0.83 -6.49 -13.58
N ASP A 38 -0.09 -6.93 -14.60
CA ASP A 38 -0.69 -7.64 -15.73
C ASP A 38 -1.17 -9.03 -15.30
N ILE A 39 -2.36 -9.43 -15.74
CA ILE A 39 -2.90 -10.78 -15.50
C ILE A 39 -1.94 -11.85 -16.03
N GLU A 40 -1.25 -11.58 -17.14
CA GLU A 40 -0.27 -12.51 -17.73
C GLU A 40 0.92 -12.74 -16.81
N GLU A 41 1.29 -11.75 -16.00
CA GLU A 41 2.35 -11.89 -15.03
C GLU A 41 1.93 -12.69 -13.79
N VAL A 42 0.64 -12.62 -13.44
CA VAL A 42 0.02 -13.33 -12.32
C VAL A 42 -0.12 -14.82 -12.66
N LEU A 43 -0.57 -15.14 -13.86
CA LEU A 43 -0.79 -16.52 -14.30
C LEU A 43 0.52 -17.30 -14.46
N LYS A 44 0.45 -18.59 -14.13
CA LYS A 44 1.52 -19.58 -14.36
C LYS A 44 1.08 -20.76 -15.23
N GLY A 45 -0.15 -20.74 -15.71
CA GLY A 45 -0.69 -21.68 -16.68
C GLY A 45 -1.73 -21.03 -17.57
N ASP A 46 -2.04 -21.70 -18.67
CA ASP A 46 -2.86 -21.15 -19.76
C ASP A 46 -4.33 -21.57 -19.72
N TYR A 47 -4.73 -22.34 -18.70
CA TYR A 47 -6.04 -22.97 -18.63
C TYR A 47 -6.70 -22.80 -17.26
N VAL A 48 -8.03 -22.90 -17.24
CA VAL A 48 -8.84 -23.04 -16.04
C VAL A 48 -9.11 -24.53 -15.81
N TYR A 49 -8.92 -24.98 -14.58
CA TYR A 49 -9.01 -26.38 -14.19
C TYR A 49 -10.17 -26.61 -13.23
N LYS A 50 -10.75 -27.82 -13.25
CA LYS A 50 -11.59 -28.33 -12.16
C LYS A 50 -10.72 -28.76 -10.97
N ASP A 51 -9.57 -29.36 -11.29
CA ASP A 51 -8.52 -29.75 -10.36
C ASP A 51 -7.16 -29.53 -11.04
N ALA A 52 -6.46 -28.48 -10.63
CA ALA A 52 -5.18 -28.09 -11.23
C ALA A 52 -4.06 -29.11 -10.93
N ARG A 53 -4.18 -29.91 -9.86
CA ARG A 53 -3.20 -30.94 -9.52
C ARG A 53 -3.33 -32.17 -10.42
N LYS A 54 -4.55 -32.46 -10.88
CA LYS A 54 -4.83 -33.55 -11.83
C LYS A 54 -4.75 -33.12 -13.28
N GLY A 55 -4.68 -31.81 -13.55
CA GLY A 55 -4.70 -31.27 -14.90
C GLY A 55 -6.06 -31.36 -15.60
N ASP A 56 -7.14 -31.52 -14.83
CA ASP A 56 -8.49 -31.66 -15.36
C ASP A 56 -9.03 -30.29 -15.78
N LYS A 57 -9.21 -30.09 -17.09
CA LYS A 57 -9.57 -28.79 -17.68
C LYS A 57 -11.08 -28.59 -17.67
N VAL A 58 -11.51 -27.37 -17.43
CA VAL A 58 -12.91 -26.99 -17.57
C VAL A 58 -13.28 -26.89 -19.04
N SER A 59 -14.44 -27.41 -19.43
CA SER A 59 -14.93 -27.29 -20.81
C SER A 59 -15.37 -25.84 -21.12
N PRO A 60 -15.23 -25.38 -22.37
CA PRO A 60 -15.71 -24.04 -22.76
C PRO A 60 -17.19 -23.79 -22.44
N GLU A 61 -18.04 -24.82 -22.57
CA GLU A 61 -19.47 -24.73 -22.27
C GLU A 61 -19.75 -24.42 -20.79
N GLU A 62 -18.96 -25.00 -19.89
CA GLU A 62 -19.08 -24.79 -18.45
C GLU A 62 -18.56 -23.40 -18.05
N LEU A 63 -17.49 -22.93 -18.69
CA LEU A 63 -17.01 -21.56 -18.54
C LEU A 63 -18.06 -20.52 -18.98
N ILE A 64 -18.69 -20.71 -20.14
CA ILE A 64 -19.77 -19.83 -20.61
C ILE A 64 -20.96 -19.88 -19.65
N ARG A 65 -21.34 -21.07 -19.15
CA ARG A 65 -22.47 -21.23 -18.23
C ARG A 65 -22.28 -20.49 -16.91
N VAL A 66 -21.05 -20.46 -16.39
CA VAL A 66 -20.76 -19.89 -15.06
C VAL A 66 -20.27 -18.44 -15.13
N PHE A 67 -19.35 -18.13 -16.05
CA PHE A 67 -18.75 -16.81 -16.19
C PHE A 67 -19.35 -15.97 -17.32
N GLY A 68 -20.18 -16.56 -18.19
CA GLY A 68 -20.74 -15.87 -19.36
C GLY A 68 -19.76 -15.66 -20.50
N THR A 69 -18.52 -16.18 -20.37
CA THR A 69 -17.44 -15.96 -21.33
C THR A 69 -16.42 -17.11 -21.29
N THR A 70 -15.65 -17.25 -22.36
CA THR A 70 -14.43 -18.07 -22.42
C THR A 70 -13.16 -17.23 -22.34
N ASP A 71 -13.28 -15.91 -22.22
CA ASP A 71 -12.14 -15.01 -22.07
C ASP A 71 -11.42 -15.29 -20.74
N LEU A 72 -10.21 -15.85 -20.87
CA LEU A 72 -9.37 -16.22 -19.74
C LEU A 72 -9.09 -15.03 -18.84
N LYS A 73 -8.90 -13.81 -19.37
CA LYS A 73 -8.58 -12.63 -18.56
C LYS A 73 -9.74 -12.28 -17.62
N VAL A 74 -10.97 -12.33 -18.13
CA VAL A 74 -12.19 -12.05 -17.35
C VAL A 74 -12.43 -13.12 -16.28
N ILE A 75 -12.22 -14.39 -16.64
CA ILE A 75 -12.38 -15.51 -15.70
C ILE A 75 -11.34 -15.42 -14.59
N VAL A 76 -10.07 -15.16 -14.95
CA VAL A 76 -8.97 -15.04 -13.99
C VAL A 76 -9.17 -13.86 -13.05
N ASP A 77 -9.62 -12.71 -13.55
CA ASP A 77 -9.98 -11.56 -12.71
C ASP A 77 -11.02 -11.96 -11.65
N THR A 78 -12.06 -12.69 -12.08
CA THR A 78 -13.12 -13.17 -11.20
C THR A 78 -12.57 -14.14 -10.14
N ILE A 79 -11.76 -15.12 -10.55
CA ILE A 79 -11.18 -16.11 -9.63
C ILE A 79 -10.25 -15.46 -8.61
N ILE A 80 -9.38 -14.53 -9.03
CA ILE A 80 -8.46 -13.85 -8.10
C ILE A 80 -9.22 -12.97 -7.11
N LYS A 81 -10.23 -12.22 -7.57
CA LYS A 81 -10.97 -11.27 -6.71
C LYS A 81 -11.98 -11.92 -5.79
N LYS A 82 -12.63 -13.01 -6.21
CA LYS A 82 -13.71 -13.66 -5.45
C LYS A 82 -13.32 -15.02 -4.87
N GLY A 83 -12.26 -15.64 -5.36
CA GLY A 83 -11.76 -16.92 -4.87
C GLY A 83 -10.79 -16.78 -3.69
N GLU A 84 -10.13 -17.89 -3.38
CA GLU A 84 -9.15 -18.02 -2.31
C GLU A 84 -7.83 -18.61 -2.83
N LEU A 85 -6.72 -18.12 -2.30
CA LEU A 85 -5.40 -18.69 -2.56
C LEU A 85 -5.15 -19.89 -1.63
N GLN A 86 -4.87 -21.05 -2.24
CA GLN A 86 -4.52 -22.28 -1.54
C GLN A 86 -3.04 -22.25 -1.14
N LEU A 87 -2.74 -21.43 -0.12
CA LEU A 87 -1.40 -21.25 0.43
C LEU A 87 -1.05 -22.36 1.42
N THR A 88 0.23 -22.75 1.48
CA THR A 88 0.75 -23.53 2.61
C THR A 88 0.76 -22.70 3.89
N THR A 89 0.84 -23.36 5.05
CA THR A 89 0.93 -22.68 6.36
C THR A 89 2.12 -21.72 6.41
N GLU A 90 3.27 -22.13 5.88
CA GLU A 90 4.49 -21.31 5.85
C GLU A 90 4.34 -20.10 4.92
N GLN A 91 3.79 -20.29 3.72
CA GLN A 91 3.52 -19.21 2.77
C GLN A 91 2.54 -18.18 3.37
N ARG A 92 1.43 -18.66 3.95
CA ARG A 92 0.43 -17.81 4.61
C ARG A 92 1.05 -16.99 5.74
N ARG A 93 1.86 -17.62 6.61
CA ARG A 93 2.54 -16.93 7.71
C ARG A 93 3.50 -15.85 7.19
N ARG A 94 4.34 -16.19 6.22
CA ARG A 94 5.29 -15.24 5.61
C ARG A 94 4.58 -14.04 5.00
N MET A 95 3.50 -14.26 4.26
CA MET A 95 2.72 -13.19 3.63
C MET A 95 2.04 -12.32 4.68
N LEU A 96 1.49 -12.92 5.75
CA LEU A 96 0.86 -12.18 6.84
C LEU A 96 1.88 -11.30 7.58
N GLU A 97 3.06 -11.82 7.87
CA GLU A 97 4.14 -11.06 8.50
C GLU A 97 4.60 -9.90 7.60
N SER A 98 4.75 -10.14 6.29
CA SER A 98 5.09 -9.10 5.31
C SER A 98 4.02 -8.00 5.27
N LYS A 99 2.74 -8.39 5.17
CA LYS A 99 1.60 -7.47 5.16
C LYS A 99 1.51 -6.66 6.46
N ARG A 100 1.72 -7.31 7.61
CA ARG A 100 1.77 -6.66 8.92
C ARG A 100 2.86 -5.58 8.96
N ARG A 101 4.07 -5.87 8.47
CA ARG A 101 5.15 -4.88 8.37
C ARG A 101 4.80 -3.71 7.45
N GLN A 102 4.17 -3.98 6.31
CA GLN A 102 3.71 -2.93 5.39
C GLN A 102 2.70 -1.99 6.06
N ILE A 103 1.72 -2.56 6.79
CA ILE A 103 0.74 -1.79 7.56
C ILE A 103 1.42 -0.94 8.64
N ILE A 104 2.32 -1.53 9.43
CA ILE A 104 3.06 -0.81 10.49
C ILE A 104 3.81 0.37 9.89
N ASN A 105 4.53 0.16 8.79
CA ASN A 105 5.29 1.21 8.11
C ASN A 105 4.37 2.30 7.54
N TYR A 106 3.23 1.91 6.96
CA TYR A 106 2.24 2.85 6.47
C TYR A 106 1.69 3.73 7.60
N ILE A 107 1.31 3.12 8.73
CA ILE A 107 0.83 3.85 9.90
C ILE A 107 1.92 4.79 10.44
N ALA A 108 3.16 4.32 10.57
CA ALA A 108 4.27 5.13 11.08
C ALA A 108 4.53 6.38 10.23
N ARG A 109 4.36 6.27 8.91
CA ARG A 109 4.51 7.40 7.97
C ARG A 109 3.30 8.34 7.97
N SER A 110 2.12 7.84 8.32
CA SER A 110 0.86 8.57 8.14
C SER A 110 0.26 9.11 9.45
N ALA A 111 0.68 8.58 10.59
CA ALA A 111 0.08 8.88 11.88
C ALA A 111 1.07 9.54 12.85
N VAL A 112 0.52 10.35 13.74
CA VAL A 112 1.25 11.10 14.77
C VAL A 112 0.56 10.92 16.12
N ASP A 113 1.30 11.20 17.20
CA ASP A 113 0.71 11.35 18.51
C ASP A 113 -0.05 12.69 18.56
N PRO A 114 -1.37 12.71 18.81
CA PRO A 114 -2.16 13.94 18.80
C PRO A 114 -1.77 14.93 19.93
N ARG A 115 -1.06 14.47 20.97
CA ARG A 115 -0.63 15.30 22.11
C ARG A 115 0.65 16.06 21.79
N THR A 116 1.64 15.38 21.24
CA THR A 116 2.96 15.95 20.94
C THR A 116 3.11 16.40 19.49
N ARG A 117 2.19 15.98 18.60
CA ARG A 117 2.25 16.20 17.15
C ARG A 117 3.51 15.61 16.50
N THR A 118 4.10 14.58 17.11
CA THR A 118 5.31 13.93 16.61
C THR A 118 5.00 12.59 15.94
N PRO A 119 5.81 12.17 14.96
CA PRO A 119 5.74 10.82 14.38
C PRO A 119 5.89 9.72 15.44
N ILE A 120 5.22 8.59 15.22
CA ILE A 120 5.27 7.43 16.11
C ILE A 120 6.20 6.37 15.50
N PRO A 121 7.21 5.88 16.24
CA PRO A 121 8.11 4.84 15.73
C PRO A 121 7.38 3.53 15.38
N PRO A 122 7.80 2.81 14.31
CA PRO A 122 7.22 1.53 13.91
C PRO A 122 7.10 0.50 15.04
N GLN A 123 8.15 0.37 15.87
CA GLN A 123 8.18 -0.55 17.01
C GLN A 123 7.08 -0.27 18.04
N ARG A 124 6.70 1.00 18.21
CA ARG A 124 5.63 1.38 19.16
C ARG A 124 4.25 1.02 18.61
N ILE A 125 4.06 1.15 17.30
CA ILE A 125 2.84 0.70 16.61
C ILE A 125 2.73 -0.82 16.66
N GLU A 126 3.82 -1.54 16.42
CA GLU A 126 3.87 -3.00 16.48
C GLU A 126 3.42 -3.53 17.85
N LYS A 127 3.99 -2.98 18.94
CA LYS A 127 3.58 -3.32 20.32
C LYS A 127 2.11 -3.01 20.58
N ALA A 128 1.62 -1.86 20.13
CA ALA A 128 0.22 -1.48 20.29
C ALA A 128 -0.72 -2.42 19.51
N MET A 129 -0.32 -2.89 18.33
CA MET A 129 -1.07 -3.88 17.55
C MET A 129 -1.12 -5.25 18.25
N GLU A 130 -0.06 -5.66 18.94
CA GLU A 130 -0.02 -6.88 19.75
C GLU A 130 -0.95 -6.77 20.97
N GLU A 131 -0.86 -5.67 21.71
CA GLU A 131 -1.68 -5.41 22.89
C GLU A 131 -3.17 -5.34 22.56
N ALA A 132 -3.51 -4.69 21.44
CA ALA A 132 -4.87 -4.63 20.93
C ALA A 132 -5.33 -5.92 20.21
N LYS A 133 -4.49 -6.96 20.15
CA LYS A 133 -4.74 -8.26 19.49
C LYS A 133 -5.28 -8.12 18.06
N VAL A 134 -4.67 -7.21 17.30
CA VAL A 134 -5.08 -6.91 15.93
C VAL A 134 -4.79 -8.08 14.99
N THR A 135 -5.81 -8.51 14.27
CA THR A 135 -5.69 -9.48 13.17
C THR A 135 -5.47 -8.76 11.83
N VAL A 136 -4.53 -9.26 11.03
CA VAL A 136 -4.25 -8.78 9.67
C VAL A 136 -4.90 -9.70 8.66
N ASP A 137 -5.50 -9.12 7.63
CA ASP A 137 -6.11 -9.82 6.51
C ASP A 137 -5.21 -9.73 5.27
N LEU A 138 -4.97 -10.85 4.59
CA LEU A 138 -4.17 -10.88 3.37
C LEU A 138 -4.88 -10.26 2.17
N TYR A 139 -6.21 -10.30 2.15
CA TYR A 139 -7.01 -9.93 0.98
C TYR A 139 -7.48 -8.47 1.01
N LYS A 140 -7.23 -7.75 2.11
CA LYS A 140 -7.57 -6.33 2.24
C LYS A 140 -6.38 -5.42 1.96
N GLY A 141 -6.65 -4.23 1.44
CA GLY A 141 -5.63 -3.22 1.16
C GLY A 141 -4.88 -2.78 2.43
N VAL A 142 -3.64 -2.32 2.26
CA VAL A 142 -2.83 -1.80 3.39
C VAL A 142 -3.50 -0.57 4.01
N GLU A 143 -3.97 0.36 3.18
CA GLU A 143 -4.57 1.62 3.65
C GLU A 143 -5.90 1.39 4.37
N GLU A 144 -6.77 0.55 3.80
CA GLU A 144 -8.05 0.17 4.40
C GLU A 144 -7.84 -0.45 5.80
N GLN A 145 -6.90 -1.39 5.90
CA GLN A 145 -6.57 -2.02 7.18
C GLN A 145 -5.92 -1.02 8.14
N ALA A 146 -5.03 -0.16 7.67
CA ALA A 146 -4.38 0.83 8.52
C ALA A 146 -5.40 1.73 9.24
N VAL A 147 -6.45 2.19 8.56
CA VAL A 147 -7.51 3.01 9.18
C VAL A 147 -8.25 2.23 10.28
N ALA A 148 -8.61 0.96 10.03
CA ALA A 148 -9.28 0.12 11.02
C ALA A 148 -8.38 -0.17 12.22
N ILE A 149 -7.10 -0.44 11.96
CA ILE A 149 -6.08 -0.77 12.97
C ILE A 149 -5.78 0.45 13.85
N VAL A 150 -5.63 1.64 13.26
CA VAL A 150 -5.45 2.90 14.02
C VAL A 150 -6.59 3.10 15.01
N LYS A 151 -7.85 2.84 14.61
CA LYS A 151 -9.00 2.92 15.53
C LYS A 151 -8.93 1.89 16.66
N ALA A 152 -8.44 0.68 16.39
CA ALA A 152 -8.30 -0.36 17.40
C ALA A 152 -7.19 -0.03 18.42
N ILE A 153 -6.02 0.38 17.94
CA ILE A 153 -4.85 0.70 18.79
C ILE A 153 -4.99 2.05 19.51
N ALA A 154 -5.87 2.95 19.05
CA ALA A 154 -6.13 4.25 19.69
C ALA A 154 -6.54 4.15 21.18
N ARG A 155 -6.99 2.96 21.63
CA ARG A 155 -7.33 2.68 23.03
C ARG A 155 -6.11 2.53 23.93
N VAL A 156 -4.98 2.09 23.39
CA VAL A 156 -3.74 1.80 24.13
C VAL A 156 -2.60 2.75 23.78
N LEU A 157 -2.67 3.38 22.61
CA LEU A 157 -1.69 4.32 22.09
C LEU A 157 -2.40 5.57 21.55
N PRO A 158 -2.08 6.79 22.02
CA PRO A 158 -2.58 8.02 21.40
C PRO A 158 -2.06 8.11 19.96
N ILE A 159 -2.95 7.91 18.99
CA ILE A 159 -2.59 7.92 17.58
C ILE A 159 -3.71 8.53 16.74
N LYS A 160 -3.34 9.35 15.75
CA LYS A 160 -4.26 9.88 14.75
C LYS A 160 -3.55 9.96 13.40
N ILE A 161 -4.23 9.52 12.34
CA ILE A 161 -3.80 9.79 10.97
C ILE A 161 -4.02 11.27 10.69
N ALA A 162 -2.98 11.97 10.26
CA ALA A 162 -3.02 13.41 9.99
C ALA A 162 -2.12 13.74 8.80
N ARG A 163 -2.32 14.91 8.20
CA ARG A 163 -1.41 15.47 7.21
C ARG A 163 -0.65 16.63 7.85
N ALA A 164 0.54 16.93 7.37
CA ALA A 164 1.29 18.11 7.75
C ALA A 164 1.35 19.04 6.55
N ARG A 165 0.86 20.26 6.72
CA ARG A 165 1.00 21.36 5.78
C ARG A 165 2.29 22.10 6.09
N PHE A 166 3.15 22.17 5.10
CA PHE A 166 4.40 22.89 5.13
C PHE A 166 4.25 24.20 4.38
N THR A 167 4.71 25.29 4.98
CA THR A 167 4.94 26.56 4.30
C THR A 167 6.43 26.83 4.35
N VAL A 168 7.09 26.80 3.19
CA VAL A 168 8.52 27.01 3.06
C VAL A 168 8.75 28.32 2.31
N LYS A 169 9.47 29.25 2.93
CA LYS A 169 9.92 30.49 2.29
C LYS A 169 11.43 30.41 2.09
N VAL A 170 11.85 30.63 0.85
CA VAL A 170 13.23 30.52 0.39
C VAL A 170 13.70 31.88 -0.11
N PRO A 171 14.91 32.33 0.28
CA PRO A 171 15.43 33.61 -0.16
C PRO A 171 15.92 33.56 -1.63
N PRO A 172 15.96 34.71 -2.32
CA PRO A 172 16.17 34.80 -3.77
C PRO A 172 17.47 34.17 -4.26
N GLU A 173 18.52 34.13 -3.44
CA GLU A 173 19.85 33.64 -3.81
C GLU A 173 19.87 32.15 -4.16
N ILE A 174 18.95 31.38 -3.56
CA ILE A 174 18.86 29.92 -3.76
C ILE A 174 17.52 29.48 -4.35
N ALA A 175 16.50 30.35 -4.35
CA ALA A 175 15.14 30.04 -4.78
C ALA A 175 15.05 29.38 -6.18
N PRO A 176 15.68 29.91 -7.25
CA PRO A 176 15.62 29.30 -8.59
C PRO A 176 16.17 27.87 -8.63
N ARG A 177 17.17 27.57 -7.79
CA ARG A 177 17.81 26.25 -7.76
C ARG A 177 16.97 25.21 -7.03
N VAL A 178 16.31 25.59 -5.93
CA VAL A 178 15.61 24.64 -5.05
C VAL A 178 14.10 24.54 -5.33
N ALA A 179 13.51 25.48 -6.06
CA ALA A 179 12.06 25.52 -6.30
C ALA A 179 11.52 24.21 -6.91
N GLN A 180 12.22 23.63 -7.87
CA GLN A 180 11.80 22.37 -8.49
C GLN A 180 11.83 21.19 -7.52
N ASP A 181 12.85 21.14 -6.65
CA ASP A 181 12.96 20.07 -5.65
C ASP A 181 11.90 20.19 -4.57
N LEU A 182 11.59 21.41 -4.12
CA LEU A 182 10.53 21.66 -3.13
C LEU A 182 9.15 21.26 -3.64
N ARG A 183 8.84 21.53 -4.92
CA ARG A 183 7.59 21.09 -5.56
C ARG A 183 7.41 19.57 -5.57
N ARG A 184 8.50 18.81 -5.47
CA ARG A 184 8.50 17.34 -5.49
C ARG A 184 8.43 16.71 -4.10
N LEU A 185 8.44 17.50 -3.02
CA LEU A 185 8.45 16.98 -1.64
C LEU A 185 7.08 16.48 -1.17
N GLY A 186 5.99 16.95 -1.79
CA GLY A 186 4.64 16.58 -1.38
C GLY A 186 3.58 17.02 -2.37
N GLU A 187 2.33 17.01 -1.92
CA GLU A 187 1.20 17.47 -2.70
C GLU A 187 1.16 19.01 -2.66
N LEU A 188 1.51 19.65 -3.77
CA LEU A 188 1.52 21.11 -3.89
C LEU A 188 0.13 21.70 -3.67
N LYS A 189 0.02 22.68 -2.78
CA LYS A 189 -1.22 23.42 -2.49
C LYS A 189 -1.18 24.83 -3.03
N ALA A 190 -0.06 25.52 -2.87
CA ALA A 190 0.15 26.86 -3.40
C ALA A 190 1.63 27.13 -3.63
N GLU A 191 1.94 28.02 -4.56
CA GLU A 191 3.28 28.58 -4.72
C GLU A 191 3.20 30.03 -5.19
N GLU A 192 4.16 30.84 -4.75
CA GLU A 192 4.22 32.26 -5.07
C GLU A 192 5.68 32.71 -5.17
N TRP A 193 5.97 33.51 -6.19
CA TRP A 193 7.22 34.24 -6.31
C TRP A 193 7.00 35.66 -5.80
N GLY A 194 7.74 36.05 -4.77
CA GLY A 194 7.76 37.40 -4.25
C GLY A 194 8.37 38.38 -5.25
N LYS A 195 7.97 39.64 -5.16
CA LYS A 195 8.56 40.74 -5.96
C LYS A 195 10.04 40.97 -5.65
N ASP A 196 10.49 40.51 -4.48
CA ASP A 196 11.87 40.49 -4.01
C ASP A 196 12.68 39.30 -4.55
N GLY A 197 12.07 38.44 -5.38
CA GLY A 197 12.67 37.21 -5.89
C GLY A 197 12.65 36.03 -4.92
N SER A 198 12.05 36.20 -3.72
CA SER A 198 11.86 35.09 -2.78
C SER A 198 10.83 34.09 -3.33
N PHE A 199 10.94 32.83 -2.93
CA PHE A 199 10.00 31.79 -3.34
C PHE A 199 9.30 31.21 -2.11
N LYS A 200 7.97 31.27 -2.12
CA LYS A 200 7.13 30.67 -1.09
C LYS A 200 6.39 29.49 -1.70
N VAL A 201 6.40 28.35 -1.02
CA VAL A 201 5.69 27.15 -1.45
C VAL A 201 4.96 26.52 -0.27
N GLU A 202 3.74 26.06 -0.53
CA GLU A 202 2.90 25.35 0.40
C GLU A 202 2.57 23.97 -0.15
N PHE A 203 2.83 22.93 0.64
CA PHE A 203 2.55 21.56 0.25
C PHE A 203 2.15 20.70 1.45
N GLU A 204 1.44 19.61 1.19
CA GLU A 204 0.99 18.67 2.21
C GLU A 204 1.65 17.30 2.06
N VAL A 205 2.04 16.74 3.20
CA VAL A 205 2.61 15.38 3.31
C VAL A 205 1.91 14.60 4.43
N PRO A 206 1.98 13.27 4.43
CA PRO A 206 1.62 12.48 5.61
C PRO A 206 2.38 12.97 6.86
N ALA A 207 1.69 13.20 7.97
CA ALA A 207 2.27 13.88 9.13
C ALA A 207 3.43 13.10 9.78
N GLY A 208 3.46 11.78 9.64
CA GLY A 208 4.58 10.95 10.14
C GLY A 208 5.90 11.18 9.38
N LEU A 209 5.87 11.78 8.19
CA LEU A 209 7.08 12.14 7.42
C LEU A 209 7.62 13.53 7.77
N GLN A 210 7.02 14.24 8.71
CA GLN A 210 7.37 15.63 9.02
C GLN A 210 8.88 15.82 9.27
N THR A 211 9.49 14.97 10.09
CA THR A 211 10.93 15.07 10.41
C THR A 211 11.81 14.88 9.18
N GLU A 212 11.53 13.86 8.36
CA GLU A 212 12.29 13.57 7.13
C GLU A 212 12.21 14.72 6.12
N VAL A 213 11.03 15.33 6.00
CA VAL A 213 10.81 16.47 5.10
C VAL A 213 11.55 17.71 5.59
N ILE A 214 11.54 18.00 6.91
CA ILE A 214 12.31 19.09 7.50
C ILE A 214 13.80 18.92 7.22
N ASP A 215 14.35 17.73 7.46
CA ASP A 215 15.76 17.43 7.22
C ASP A 215 16.14 17.62 5.74
N ARG A 216 15.25 17.20 4.83
CA ARG A 216 15.46 17.36 3.40
C ARG A 216 15.40 18.82 2.95
N ILE A 217 14.47 19.62 3.48
CA ILE A 217 14.41 21.07 3.22
C ILE A 217 15.69 21.74 3.71
N ASN A 218 16.13 21.43 4.95
CA ASN A 218 17.35 21.97 5.52
C ASN A 218 18.58 21.63 4.68
N LYS A 219 18.68 20.40 4.16
CA LYS A 219 19.77 19.98 3.27
C LYS A 219 19.78 20.73 1.93
N LEU A 220 18.60 20.91 1.31
CA LEU A 220 18.47 21.62 0.03
C LEU A 220 18.77 23.11 0.15
N THR A 221 18.33 23.71 1.25
CA THR A 221 18.40 25.15 1.50
C THR A 221 19.62 25.56 2.31
N LYS A 222 20.43 24.60 2.77
CA LYS A 222 21.55 24.79 3.72
C LYS A 222 21.14 25.56 4.99
N GLY A 223 19.89 25.40 5.41
CA GLY A 223 19.30 26.08 6.57
C GLY A 223 18.86 27.53 6.31
N SER A 224 18.92 28.02 5.07
CA SER A 224 18.54 29.41 4.74
C SER A 224 17.03 29.61 4.52
N ALA A 225 16.22 28.55 4.59
CA ALA A 225 14.78 28.65 4.41
C ALA A 225 14.02 28.75 5.73
N GLU A 226 12.98 29.56 5.75
CA GLU A 226 12.01 29.60 6.83
C GLU A 226 10.96 28.51 6.60
N VAL A 227 10.82 27.61 7.56
CA VAL A 227 9.87 26.48 7.48
C VAL A 227 8.84 26.60 8.59
N LYS A 228 7.58 26.70 8.21
CA LYS A 228 6.44 26.61 9.13
C LYS A 228 5.68 25.31 8.86
N VAL A 229 5.35 24.57 9.93
CA VAL A 229 4.63 23.30 9.83
C VAL A 229 3.35 23.36 10.66
N GLU A 230 2.25 22.93 10.06
CA GLU A 230 0.94 22.82 10.70
C GLU A 230 0.36 21.43 10.44
N VAL A 231 -0.02 20.71 11.51
CA VAL A 231 -0.68 19.40 11.37
C VAL A 231 -2.18 19.62 11.17
N VAL A 232 -2.68 19.18 10.02
CA VAL A 232 -4.07 19.26 9.53
C VAL A 232 -4.78 17.91 9.57
#